data_AF-Q64ZZ3-F1
#
_entry.id   AF-Q64ZZ3-F1
#
_cell.length_a   1.000
_cell.length_b   1.000
_cell.length_c   1.000
_cell.angle_alpha   90.00
_cell.angle_beta   90.00
_cell.angle_gamma   90.00
#
_symmetry.space_group_name_H-M   'P 1'
#
loop_
_entity.id
_entity.type
_entity.pdbx_description
1 polymer ?
#
loop_
_entity_poly.entity_id
_entity_poly.type
_entity_poly.pdbx_seq_one_letter_code
_entity_poly.pdbx_strand_id
1 'polypeptide(L)'
;MLTLIGGICFISCGNTSKAKAESDVAAETAEETFQSFLKKFTSSASFQYTRVKFPLKTPITLMTDDGNSEKTFPFTQEKWPLLDAETLKEERITQEEGGIYVSKFTVNEPTHKEFEAGYEESEVDLRVIFDLIDGKWYVTDCYTGWYGYDLPIDDLNETVKQVKEENDTFKELHP
;
A
#
# COMPACT_ATOMS: atom_id res chain seq x y z
N MET A 1 46.00 -14.30 -63.50
CA MET A 1 46.62 -15.45 -62.83
C MET A 1 45.64 -15.91 -61.76
N LEU A 2 44.96 -17.04 -62.01
CA LEU A 2 44.08 -17.72 -61.06
C LEU A 2 44.90 -18.25 -59.88
N THR A 3 44.39 -18.14 -58.66
CA THR A 3 44.58 -19.20 -57.65
C THR A 3 43.37 -19.25 -56.73
N LEU A 4 42.73 -20.41 -56.70
CA LEU A 4 41.54 -20.79 -55.95
C LEU A 4 41.94 -22.03 -55.13
N ILE A 5 41.93 -21.96 -53.80
CA ILE A 5 41.98 -23.08 -52.84
C ILE A 5 41.31 -22.51 -51.57
N GLY A 6 40.23 -23.01 -50.96
CA GLY A 6 39.65 -24.35 -50.88
C GLY A 6 39.86 -24.91 -49.46
N GLY A 7 38.81 -25.05 -48.63
CA GLY A 7 38.86 -25.94 -47.46
C GLY A 7 38.13 -25.57 -46.15
N ILE A 8 36.84 -25.90 -46.09
CA ILE A 8 36.11 -26.70 -45.05
C ILE A 8 36.06 -26.26 -43.57
N CYS A 9 34.79 -26.06 -43.16
CA CYS A 9 34.06 -26.12 -41.87
C CYS A 9 34.73 -26.53 -40.54
N PHE A 10 34.38 -25.77 -39.49
CA PHE A 10 33.90 -26.34 -38.22
C PHE A 10 32.57 -25.69 -37.84
N ILE A 11 31.50 -26.51 -37.82
CA ILE A 11 30.25 -26.22 -37.12
C ILE A 11 30.52 -26.47 -35.64
N SER A 12 30.35 -25.45 -34.79
CA SER A 12 30.21 -25.66 -33.34
C SER A 12 28.75 -25.42 -32.97
N CYS A 13 28.04 -26.51 -32.71
CA CYS A 13 26.87 -26.52 -31.84
C CYS A 13 27.34 -26.34 -30.39
N GLY A 14 26.70 -25.48 -29.62
CA GLY A 14 26.95 -25.35 -28.18
C GLY A 14 26.02 -24.33 -27.53
N ASN A 15 25.03 -24.86 -26.81
CA ASN A 15 23.81 -24.22 -26.32
C ASN A 15 23.96 -23.15 -25.22
N THR A 16 22.99 -22.22 -25.24
CA THR A 16 22.20 -21.68 -24.12
C THR A 16 22.81 -20.78 -23.03
N SER A 17 21.96 -19.83 -22.62
CA SER A 17 21.87 -19.24 -21.28
C SER A 17 22.64 -17.94 -21.03
N LYS A 18 22.35 -16.88 -21.79
CA LYS A 18 22.52 -15.50 -21.32
C LYS A 18 21.40 -14.52 -21.70
N ALA A 19 20.21 -15.01 -22.03
CA ALA A 19 19.04 -14.16 -22.29
C ALA A 19 18.16 -13.89 -21.05
N LYS A 20 18.66 -14.12 -19.83
CA LYS A 20 17.87 -14.00 -18.58
C LYS A 20 18.56 -13.23 -17.45
N ALA A 21 19.45 -12.30 -17.80
CA ALA A 21 20.06 -11.39 -16.81
C ALA A 21 20.00 -9.91 -17.22
N GLU A 22 19.39 -9.60 -18.38
CA GLU A 22 19.15 -8.23 -18.84
C GLU A 22 17.66 -7.85 -18.84
N SER A 23 16.74 -8.74 -18.42
CA SER A 23 15.33 -8.39 -18.24
C SER A 23 15.04 -7.70 -16.90
N ASP A 24 15.91 -7.86 -15.91
CA ASP A 24 15.62 -7.42 -14.53
C ASP A 24 16.29 -6.08 -14.17
N VAL A 25 17.05 -5.48 -15.10
CA VAL A 25 17.63 -4.14 -14.95
C VAL A 25 17.02 -3.15 -15.95
N ALA A 26 16.19 -3.61 -16.88
CA ALA A 26 15.53 -2.78 -17.90
C ALA A 26 14.07 -2.39 -17.53
N ALA A 27 13.71 -2.40 -16.24
CA ALA A 27 12.39 -2.00 -15.76
C ALA A 27 12.39 -0.71 -14.92
N GLU A 28 13.50 0.04 -14.88
CA GLU A 28 13.61 1.32 -14.16
C GLU A 28 13.41 2.55 -15.06
N THR A 29 12.53 2.47 -16.08
CA THR A 29 12.21 3.62 -16.94
C THR A 29 10.72 3.78 -17.29
N ALA A 30 9.84 2.97 -16.71
CA ALA A 30 8.41 3.30 -16.71
C ALA A 30 8.10 4.14 -15.47
N GLU A 31 7.75 5.41 -15.66
CA GLU A 31 7.17 6.23 -14.59
C GLU A 31 6.03 5.46 -13.93
N GLU A 32 6.05 5.36 -12.60
CA GLU A 32 5.05 4.61 -11.86
C GLU A 32 3.70 5.33 -11.92
N THR A 33 2.72 4.73 -12.59
CA THR A 33 1.34 5.23 -12.55
C THR A 33 0.72 4.93 -11.18
N PHE A 34 -0.21 5.79 -10.74
CA PHE A 34 -0.93 5.55 -9.48
C PHE A 34 -1.68 4.21 -9.47
N GLN A 35 -2.26 3.80 -10.60
CA GLN A 35 -2.99 2.53 -10.70
C GLN A 35 -2.08 1.31 -10.62
N SER A 36 -0.92 1.34 -11.26
CA SER A 36 0.08 0.27 -11.11
C SER A 36 0.65 0.20 -9.69
N PHE A 37 0.84 1.36 -9.05
CA PHE A 37 1.22 1.46 -7.65
C PHE A 37 0.15 0.83 -6.76
N LEU A 38 -1.11 1.28 -6.86
CA LEU A 38 -2.21 0.87 -5.99
C LEU A 38 -2.45 -0.63 -6.08
N LYS A 39 -2.46 -1.18 -7.30
CA LYS A 39 -2.59 -2.63 -7.54
C LYS A 39 -1.51 -3.43 -6.81
N LYS A 40 -0.26 -2.96 -6.83
CA LYS A 40 0.85 -3.66 -6.17
C LYS A 40 0.84 -3.42 -4.66
N PHE A 41 0.45 -2.22 -4.23
CA PHE A 41 0.30 -1.81 -2.84
C PHE A 41 -0.71 -2.72 -2.11
N THR A 42 -1.84 -3.04 -2.75
CA THR A 42 -2.90 -3.85 -2.16
C THR A 42 -2.73 -5.36 -2.37
N SER A 43 -1.70 -5.80 -3.11
CA SER A 43 -1.49 -7.21 -3.43
C SER A 43 -0.19 -7.80 -2.87
N SER A 44 0.62 -7.02 -2.15
CA SER A 44 1.89 -7.48 -1.57
C SER A 44 2.21 -6.72 -0.30
N ALA A 45 2.20 -7.41 0.84
CA ALA A 45 2.48 -6.85 2.15
C ALA A 45 3.89 -6.25 2.22
N SER A 46 4.88 -6.99 1.71
CA SER A 46 6.26 -6.51 1.68
C SER A 46 6.40 -5.22 0.87
N PHE A 47 5.78 -5.13 -0.32
CA PHE A 47 5.76 -3.90 -1.09
C PHE A 47 5.02 -2.78 -0.38
N GLN A 48 3.87 -3.06 0.23
CA GLN A 48 3.07 -2.08 0.97
C GLN A 48 3.91 -1.38 2.04
N TYR A 49 4.61 -2.14 2.90
CA TYR A 49 5.48 -1.56 3.91
C TYR A 49 6.61 -0.68 3.34
N THR A 50 7.15 -1.00 2.16
CA THR A 50 8.17 -0.13 1.52
C THR A 50 7.63 1.22 1.03
N ARG A 51 6.30 1.32 0.87
CA ARG A 51 5.62 2.48 0.33
C ARG A 51 4.81 3.26 1.36
N VAL A 52 4.96 2.94 2.65
CA VAL A 52 4.44 3.78 3.74
C VAL A 52 5.60 4.53 4.37
N LYS A 53 5.48 5.85 4.52
CA LYS A 53 6.49 6.68 5.20
C LYS A 53 6.22 6.67 6.70
N PHE A 54 6.88 5.78 7.43
CA PHE A 54 6.79 5.74 8.90
C PHE A 54 7.81 6.66 9.59
N PRO A 55 7.47 7.20 10.79
CA PRO A 55 6.11 7.27 11.32
C PRO A 55 5.24 8.17 10.42
N LEU A 56 3.93 7.91 10.38
CA LEU A 56 3.00 8.75 9.63
C LEU A 56 2.97 10.17 10.20
N LYS A 57 2.56 11.14 9.37
CA LYS A 57 2.52 12.57 9.75
C LYS A 57 1.61 12.80 10.97
N THR A 58 0.44 12.16 10.99
CA THR A 58 -0.52 12.26 12.09
C THR A 58 -0.32 11.12 13.08
N PRO A 59 -0.04 11.39 14.37
CA PRO A 59 0.04 10.36 15.40
C PRO A 59 -1.36 9.84 15.76
N ILE A 60 -1.41 8.66 16.37
CA ILE A 60 -2.62 8.15 17.01
C ILE A 60 -2.89 9.03 18.25
N THR A 61 -4.12 9.54 18.40
CA THR A 61 -4.51 10.39 19.52
C THR A 61 -5.70 9.78 20.23
N LEU A 62 -5.54 9.40 21.49
CA LEU A 62 -6.56 8.74 22.30
C LEU A 62 -6.89 9.58 23.54
N MET A 63 -8.15 9.53 23.96
CA MET A 63 -8.64 10.20 25.17
C MET A 63 -8.25 9.41 26.43
N THR A 64 -7.89 10.09 27.51
CA THR A 64 -7.70 9.47 28.83
C THR A 64 -9.03 9.05 29.44
N ASP A 65 -9.02 8.04 30.31
CA ASP A 65 -10.25 7.47 30.91
C ASP A 65 -11.11 8.50 31.66
N ASP A 66 -10.51 9.60 32.11
CA ASP A 66 -11.20 10.69 32.78
C ASP A 66 -11.91 11.68 31.81
N GLY A 67 -11.71 11.51 30.50
CA GLY A 67 -12.28 12.34 29.44
C GLY A 67 -11.71 13.76 29.36
N ASN A 68 -10.64 14.07 30.10
CA ASN A 68 -10.17 15.45 30.26
C ASN A 68 -8.85 15.75 29.54
N SER A 69 -8.16 14.73 29.00
CA SER A 69 -6.87 14.92 28.34
C SER A 69 -6.61 13.90 27.23
N GLU A 70 -5.74 14.26 26.29
CA GLU A 70 -5.37 13.39 25.18
C GLU A 70 -3.95 12.88 25.33
N LYS A 71 -3.71 11.66 24.84
CA LYS A 71 -2.39 11.07 24.73
C LYS A 71 -2.10 10.68 23.29
N THR A 72 -0.94 11.10 22.81
CA THR A 72 -0.48 10.80 21.45
C THR A 72 0.50 9.64 21.43
N PHE A 73 0.37 8.76 20.46
CA PHE A 73 1.25 7.63 20.21
C PHE A 73 1.76 7.69 18.76
N PRO A 74 3.06 7.43 18.52
CA PRO A 74 3.58 7.38 17.15
C PRO A 74 2.88 6.29 16.32
N PHE A 75 2.41 6.68 15.14
CA PHE A 75 1.85 5.75 14.16
C PHE A 75 2.98 5.17 13.30
N THR A 76 3.55 4.09 13.83
CA THR A 76 4.71 3.37 13.31
C THR A 76 4.31 2.09 12.57
N GLN A 77 5.28 1.43 11.94
CA GLN A 77 5.05 0.21 11.16
C GLN A 77 4.36 -0.90 11.96
N GLU A 78 4.66 -1.06 13.26
CA GLU A 78 4.02 -2.11 14.06
C GLU A 78 2.53 -1.90 14.30
N LYS A 79 2.01 -0.69 14.05
CA LYS A 79 0.60 -0.34 14.21
C LYS A 79 -0.14 -0.28 12.87
N TRP A 80 0.53 -0.46 11.73
CA TRP A 80 -0.06 -0.31 10.42
C TRP A 80 -0.99 -1.48 10.05
N PRO A 81 -2.30 -1.26 9.81
CA PRO A 81 -3.16 -2.27 9.21
C PRO A 81 -2.89 -2.34 7.70
N LEU A 82 -2.60 -3.55 7.20
CA LEU A 82 -2.38 -3.78 5.77
C LEU A 82 -3.72 -3.59 5.02
N LEU A 83 -3.68 -2.77 3.98
CA LEU A 83 -4.85 -2.41 3.19
C LEU A 83 -4.93 -3.32 1.95
N ASP A 84 -6.09 -3.93 1.75
CA ASP A 84 -6.36 -4.78 0.58
C ASP A 84 -7.04 -4.00 -0.57
N ALA A 85 -7.35 -4.72 -1.64
CA ALA A 85 -7.92 -4.11 -2.84
C ALA A 85 -9.39 -3.69 -2.64
N GLU A 86 -10.15 -4.40 -1.80
CA GLU A 86 -11.54 -4.04 -1.49
C GLU A 86 -11.59 -2.79 -0.60
N THR A 87 -10.67 -2.65 0.35
CA THR A 87 -10.54 -1.50 1.24
C THR A 87 -10.34 -0.18 0.46
N LEU A 88 -9.55 -0.22 -0.63
CA LEU A 88 -9.20 0.96 -1.43
C LEU A 88 -9.97 1.07 -2.75
N LYS A 89 -11.10 0.38 -2.86
CA LYS A 89 -11.99 0.42 -4.02
C LYS A 89 -12.94 1.62 -3.91
N GLU A 90 -13.18 2.33 -5.01
CA GLU A 90 -14.20 3.38 -5.05
C GLU A 90 -15.60 2.78 -5.28
N GLU A 91 -16.51 2.97 -4.33
CA GLU A 91 -17.87 2.48 -4.42
C GLU A 91 -18.86 3.29 -3.56
N ARG A 92 -20.15 3.09 -3.85
CA ARG A 92 -21.26 3.60 -3.06
C ARG A 92 -22.27 2.47 -2.90
N ILE A 93 -22.50 2.04 -1.66
CA ILE A 93 -23.35 0.90 -1.34
C ILE A 93 -24.45 1.35 -0.38
N THR A 94 -25.69 0.99 -0.71
CA THR A 94 -26.82 1.11 0.23
C THR A 94 -26.95 -0.20 1.00
N GLN A 95 -26.74 -0.15 2.31
CA GLN A 95 -26.88 -1.31 3.20
C GLN A 95 -28.37 -1.66 3.40
N GLU A 96 -28.64 -2.91 3.77
CA GLU A 96 -30.02 -3.39 4.02
C GLU A 96 -30.74 -2.57 5.11
N GLU A 97 -30.00 -2.06 6.09
CA GLU A 97 -30.50 -1.22 7.18
C GLU A 97 -30.65 0.27 6.79
N GLY A 98 -30.38 0.63 5.53
CA GLY A 98 -30.57 1.96 4.97
C GLY A 98 -29.35 2.89 5.00
N GLY A 99 -28.30 2.55 5.75
CA GLY A 99 -27.04 3.31 5.75
C GLY A 99 -26.34 3.29 4.40
N ILE A 100 -25.70 4.40 4.01
CA ILE A 100 -24.95 4.52 2.76
C ILE A 100 -23.45 4.49 3.09
N TYR A 101 -22.75 3.45 2.66
CA TYR A 101 -21.29 3.39 2.70
C TYR A 101 -20.72 3.99 1.42
N VAL A 102 -19.73 4.87 1.55
CA VAL A 102 -19.06 5.54 0.44
C VAL A 102 -17.56 5.42 0.62
N SER A 103 -16.87 5.02 -0.45
CA SER A 103 -15.42 5.05 -0.56
C SER A 103 -15.04 5.73 -1.87
N LYS A 104 -14.16 6.73 -1.82
CA LYS A 104 -13.80 7.54 -3.00
C LYS A 104 -12.49 8.29 -2.80
N PHE A 105 -11.87 8.69 -3.91
CA PHE A 105 -10.86 9.75 -3.86
C PHE A 105 -11.54 11.11 -3.69
N THR A 106 -11.34 11.75 -2.53
CA THR A 106 -11.80 13.12 -2.26
C THR A 106 -10.87 14.15 -2.90
N VAL A 107 -9.58 13.81 -3.00
CA VAL A 107 -8.58 14.57 -3.75
C VAL A 107 -7.91 13.65 -4.76
N ASN A 108 -7.82 14.10 -6.02
CA ASN A 108 -7.29 13.29 -7.12
C ASN A 108 -6.36 14.12 -8.03
N GLU A 109 -5.29 14.67 -7.46
CA GLU A 109 -4.31 15.49 -8.17
C GLU A 109 -3.17 14.64 -8.76
N PRO A 110 -2.37 15.16 -9.70
CA PRO A 110 -1.28 14.40 -10.34
C PRO A 110 -0.21 13.88 -9.38
N THR A 111 0.04 14.58 -8.27
CA THR A 111 1.10 14.26 -7.32
C THR A 111 0.60 14.03 -5.89
N HIS A 112 -0.69 14.18 -5.65
CA HIS A 112 -1.30 14.10 -4.33
C HIS A 112 -2.73 13.55 -4.45
N LYS A 113 -3.06 12.55 -3.64
CA LYS A 113 -4.40 11.95 -3.64
C LYS A 113 -4.82 11.63 -2.21
N GLU A 114 -6.10 11.80 -1.94
CA GLU A 114 -6.70 11.47 -0.66
C GLU A 114 -7.86 10.53 -0.92
N PHE A 115 -7.82 9.37 -0.30
CA PHE A 115 -8.90 8.39 -0.31
C PHE A 115 -9.62 8.45 1.04
N GLU A 116 -10.95 8.53 1.03
CA GLU A 116 -11.77 8.42 2.22
C GLU A 116 -12.80 7.31 2.05
N ALA A 117 -13.05 6.58 3.13
CA ALA A 117 -14.12 5.59 3.20
C ALA A 117 -14.85 5.66 4.55
N GLY A 118 -16.17 5.49 4.51
CA GLY A 118 -17.02 5.47 5.68
C GLY A 118 -18.50 5.63 5.34
N TYR A 119 -19.35 5.65 6.36
CA TYR A 119 -20.78 5.93 6.20
C TYR A 119 -21.05 7.42 5.99
N GLU A 120 -21.94 7.77 5.05
CA GLU A 120 -22.23 9.17 4.66
C GLU A 120 -22.76 10.04 5.82
N GLU A 121 -23.38 9.42 6.83
CA GLU A 121 -23.95 10.09 8.01
C GLU A 121 -23.08 9.92 9.28
N SER A 122 -21.85 9.40 9.14
CA SER A 122 -20.91 9.14 10.23
C SER A 122 -19.56 9.84 10.00
N GLU A 123 -18.68 9.74 10.98
CA GLU A 123 -17.26 10.02 10.75
C GLU A 123 -16.66 9.00 9.77
N VAL A 124 -15.60 9.40 9.06
CA VAL A 124 -14.90 8.48 8.16
C VAL A 124 -14.27 7.35 8.97
N ASP A 125 -14.25 6.14 8.41
CA ASP A 125 -13.60 4.96 9.00
C ASP A 125 -12.14 4.88 8.56
N LEU A 126 -11.83 5.42 7.38
CA LEU A 126 -10.51 5.38 6.78
C LEU A 126 -10.25 6.67 6.00
N ARG A 127 -9.05 7.20 6.14
CA ARG A 127 -8.50 8.20 5.22
C ARG A 127 -7.04 7.88 4.94
N VAL A 128 -6.66 7.80 3.67
CA VAL A 128 -5.28 7.49 3.25
C VAL A 128 -4.78 8.60 2.34
N ILE A 129 -3.63 9.18 2.69
CA ILE A 129 -2.99 10.24 1.91
C ILE A 129 -1.82 9.64 1.12
N PHE A 130 -1.87 9.80 -0.20
CA PHE A 130 -0.86 9.37 -1.15
C PHE A 130 -0.13 10.57 -1.74
N ASP A 131 1.19 10.60 -1.65
CA ASP A 131 2.05 11.60 -2.30
C ASP A 131 2.99 10.93 -3.30
N LEU A 132 3.18 11.57 -4.45
CA LEU A 132 4.23 11.21 -5.41
C LEU A 132 5.54 11.90 -4.99
N ILE A 133 6.53 11.11 -4.58
CA ILE A 133 7.82 11.58 -4.08
C ILE A 133 8.91 10.95 -4.95
N ASP A 134 9.70 11.79 -5.62
CA ASP A 134 10.80 11.36 -6.50
C ASP A 134 10.37 10.30 -7.54
N GLY A 135 9.18 10.49 -8.13
CA GLY A 135 8.62 9.60 -9.14
C GLY A 135 8.06 8.27 -8.61
N LYS A 136 7.92 8.12 -7.29
CA LYS A 136 7.32 6.95 -6.62
C LYS A 136 6.21 7.35 -5.68
N TRP A 137 5.09 6.63 -5.71
CA TRP A 137 3.97 6.87 -4.82
C TRP A 137 4.23 6.29 -3.43
N TYR A 138 3.83 7.03 -2.41
CA TYR A 138 3.90 6.65 -1.01
C TYR A 138 2.62 7.03 -0.28
N VAL A 139 2.21 6.22 0.69
CA VAL A 139 1.34 6.66 1.77
C VAL A 139 2.16 7.51 2.74
N THR A 140 1.72 8.74 2.98
CA THR A 140 2.40 9.67 3.89
C THR A 140 1.60 10.00 5.13
N ASP A 141 0.30 9.73 5.11
CA ASP A 141 -0.55 9.84 6.28
C ASP A 141 -1.74 8.87 6.21
N CYS A 142 -2.29 8.54 7.37
CA CYS A 142 -3.47 7.68 7.47
C CYS A 142 -4.25 7.98 8.76
N TYR A 143 -5.57 8.05 8.63
CA TYR A 143 -6.50 7.86 9.73
C TYR A 143 -7.21 6.52 9.52
N THR A 144 -7.40 5.77 10.61
CA THR A 144 -8.12 4.49 10.58
C THR A 144 -8.92 4.32 11.87
N GLY A 145 -10.14 3.80 11.74
CA GLY A 145 -11.04 3.49 12.85
C GLY A 145 -10.48 2.47 13.84
N TRP A 146 -9.45 1.68 13.46
CA TRP A 146 -8.70 0.83 14.40
C TRP A 146 -8.21 1.61 15.62
N TYR A 147 -7.77 2.84 15.43
CA TYR A 147 -7.27 3.71 16.49
C TYR A 147 -8.11 4.99 16.59
N GLY A 148 -9.42 4.86 16.39
CA GLY A 148 -10.37 5.95 16.52
C GLY A 148 -10.38 6.56 17.92
N TYR A 149 -10.98 7.75 18.04
CA TYR A 149 -10.99 8.52 19.28
C TYR A 149 -11.61 7.80 20.47
N ASP A 150 -12.58 6.93 20.20
CA ASP A 150 -13.31 6.14 21.20
C ASP A 150 -12.53 4.94 21.75
N LEU A 151 -11.34 4.63 21.18
CA LEU A 151 -10.50 3.54 21.67
C LEU A 151 -9.90 3.91 23.05
N PRO A 152 -10.20 3.15 24.13
CA PRO A 152 -9.56 3.36 25.42
C PRO A 152 -8.05 3.15 25.33
N ILE A 153 -7.28 3.98 26.05
CA ILE A 153 -5.81 3.91 26.03
C ILE A 153 -5.30 2.53 26.47
N ASP A 154 -5.95 1.92 27.45
CA ASP A 154 -5.57 0.61 27.99
C ASP A 154 -5.77 -0.52 26.96
N ASP A 155 -6.66 -0.33 25.99
CA ASP A 155 -6.95 -1.31 24.94
C ASP A 155 -6.00 -1.20 23.73
N LEU A 156 -5.22 -0.10 23.61
CA LEU A 156 -4.33 0.13 22.46
C LEU A 156 -3.39 -1.05 22.17
N ASN A 157 -2.81 -1.67 23.20
CA ASN A 157 -1.91 -2.81 23.01
C ASN A 157 -2.64 -4.05 22.48
N GLU A 158 -3.88 -4.27 22.91
CA GLU A 158 -4.70 -5.37 22.43
C GLU A 158 -5.15 -5.13 20.99
N THR A 159 -5.57 -3.90 20.67
CA THR A 159 -5.90 -3.50 19.30
C THR A 159 -4.72 -3.68 18.35
N VAL A 160 -3.50 -3.26 18.74
CA VAL A 160 -2.30 -3.48 17.93
C VAL A 160 -2.02 -4.98 17.71
N LYS A 161 -2.34 -5.83 18.70
CA LYS A 161 -2.21 -7.29 18.56
C LYS A 161 -3.23 -7.84 17.54
N GLN A 162 -4.47 -7.37 17.56
CA GLN A 162 -5.49 -7.76 16.58
C GLN A 162 -5.10 -7.32 15.15
N VAL A 163 -4.65 -6.08 14.98
CA VAL A 163 -4.11 -5.58 13.69
C VAL A 163 -2.97 -6.46 13.19
N LYS A 164 -2.10 -6.93 14.09
CA LYS A 164 -1.02 -7.85 13.71
C LYS A 164 -1.55 -9.22 13.26
N GLU A 165 -2.57 -9.75 13.93
CA GLU A 165 -3.19 -11.04 13.57
C GLU A 165 -3.88 -10.96 12.19
N GLU A 166 -4.57 -9.86 11.89
CA GLU A 166 -5.14 -9.61 10.56
C GLU A 166 -4.04 -9.44 9.50
N ASN A 167 -2.97 -8.72 9.83
CA ASN A 167 -1.81 -8.57 8.95
C ASN A 167 -1.15 -9.91 8.62
N ASP A 168 -1.08 -10.83 9.58
CA ASP A 168 -0.50 -12.16 9.35
C ASP A 168 -1.39 -12.96 8.39
N THR A 169 -2.71 -12.88 8.53
CA THR A 169 -3.68 -13.45 7.57
C THR A 169 -3.51 -12.84 6.16
N PHE A 170 -3.38 -11.52 6.07
CA PHE A 170 -3.16 -10.83 4.80
C PHE A 170 -1.86 -11.31 4.12
N LYS A 171 -0.75 -11.43 4.87
CA LYS A 171 0.55 -11.88 4.34
C LYS A 171 0.52 -13.30 3.78
N GLU A 172 -0.33 -14.18 4.31
CA GLU A 172 -0.52 -15.54 3.77
C GLU A 172 -1.11 -15.51 2.35
N LEU A 173 -2.00 -14.55 2.07
CA LEU A 173 -2.64 -14.37 0.77
C LEU A 173 -1.83 -13.44 -0.16
N HIS A 174 -1.06 -12.51 0.41
CA HIS A 174 -0.42 -11.39 -0.27
C HIS A 174 1.01 -11.12 0.27
N PRO A 175 1.99 -11.99 -0.01
CA PRO A 175 3.37 -11.84 0.51
C PRO A 175 4.10 -10.58 0.03
#